data_AF-A0A661CH48-F1
#
_entry.id   AF-A0A661CH48-F1
#
_cell.length_a   1.000
_cell.length_b   1.000
_cell.length_c   1.000
_cell.angle_alpha   90.00
_cell.angle_beta   90.00
_cell.angle_gamma   90.00
#
_symmetry.space_group_name_H-M   'P 1'
#
loop_
_entity.id
_entity.type
_entity.pdbx_description
1 polymer ?
#
loop_
_entity_poly.entity_id
_entity_poly.type
_entity_poly.pdbx_seq_one_letter_code
_entity_poly.pdbx_strand_id
1 'polypeptide(L)' 'ELGCLFLDEGFGTLDAETLESVTQILESLRQQDRLIGVITHIPALAERLPTQVKVYKSPEGSRLEVEAL' A
#
# COMPACT_ATOMS: atom_id res chain seq x y z
N GLU A 1 -20.05 7.42 8.13
CA GLU A 1 -19.08 7.49 7.02
C GLU A 1 -17.83 6.71 7.41
N LEU A 2 -17.34 5.78 6.58
CA LEU A 2 -16.05 5.13 6.85
C LEU A 2 -14.93 6.09 6.45
N GLY A 3 -14.25 6.65 7.44
CA GLY A 3 -13.11 7.56 7.25
C GLY A 3 -11.80 6.87 6.87
N CYS A 4 -11.74 5.53 6.93
CA CYS A 4 -10.58 4.76 6.50
C CYS A 4 -10.95 3.47 5.77
N LEU A 5 -10.08 3.06 4.84
CA LEU A 5 -10.12 1.78 4.15
C LEU A 5 -8.72 1.14 4.22
N PHE A 6 -8.65 -0.12 4.65
CA PHE A 6 -7.43 -0.91 4.61
C PHE A 6 -7.60 -2.05 3.60
N LEU A 7 -6.60 -2.22 2.74
CA LEU A 7 -6.52 -3.29 1.74
C LEU A 7 -5.33 -4.17 2.09
N ASP A 8 -5.57 -5.46 2.28
CA ASP A 8 -4.56 -6.41 2.73
C ASP A 8 -4.30 -7.50 1.68
N GLU A 9 -3.04 -7.68 1.30
CA GLU A 9 -2.45 -8.87 0.65
C GLU A 9 -3.32 -9.54 -0.44
N GLY A 10 -3.89 -8.73 -1.35
CA GLY A 10 -4.73 -9.20 -2.47
C GLY A 10 -4.13 -9.03 -3.87
N PHE A 11 -2.95 -8.41 -3.97
CA PHE A 11 -2.42 -7.96 -5.27
C PHE A 11 -1.41 -8.92 -5.91
N GLY A 12 -0.97 -9.96 -5.19
CA GLY A 12 0.16 -10.82 -5.60
C GLY A 12 -0.12 -11.74 -6.78
N THR A 13 -1.40 -11.99 -7.08
CA THR A 13 -1.85 -12.78 -8.23
C THR A 13 -2.21 -11.92 -9.43
N LEU A 14 -2.06 -10.60 -9.33
CA LEU A 14 -2.41 -9.67 -10.39
C LEU A 14 -1.28 -9.57 -11.41
N ASP A 15 -1.66 -9.48 -12.68
CA ASP A 15 -0.74 -9.08 -13.73
C ASP A 15 -0.38 -7.59 -13.62
N ALA A 16 0.62 -7.18 -14.40
CA ALA A 16 1.12 -5.81 -14.38
C ALA A 16 0.05 -4.77 -14.80
N GLU A 17 -0.83 -5.11 -15.73
CA GLU A 17 -1.90 -4.23 -16.20
C GLU A 17 -2.96 -4.00 -15.11
N THR A 18 -3.30 -5.05 -14.37
CA THR A 18 -4.25 -4.95 -13.27
C THR A 18 -3.63 -4.19 -12.09
N LEU A 19 -2.33 -4.35 -11.84
CA LEU A 19 -1.63 -3.59 -10.80
C LEU A 19 -1.60 -2.08 -11.10
N GLU A 20 -1.43 -1.71 -12.38
CA GLU A 20 -1.55 -0.33 -12.85
C GLU A 20 -2.95 0.22 -12.55
N SER A 21 -3.98 -0.53 -12.93
CA SER A 21 -5.38 -0.14 -12.71
C SER A 21 -5.71 0.04 -11.22
N VAL A 22 -5.21 -0.86 -10.37
CA VAL A 22 -5.33 -0.75 -8.91
C VAL A 22 -4.69 0.54 -8.40
N THR A 23 -3.49 0.86 -8.87
CA THR A 23 -2.76 2.07 -8.43
C THR A 23 -3.59 3.33 -8.75
N GLN A 24 -4.12 3.43 -9.97
CA GLN A 24 -4.95 4.57 -10.39
C GLN A 24 -6.21 4.70 -9.53
N ILE A 25 -6.85 3.58 -9.16
CA ILE A 25 -8.00 3.59 -8.26
C ILE A 25 -7.60 4.11 -6.87
N LEU A 26 -6.48 3.65 -6.32
CA LEU A 26 -5.99 4.10 -5.01
C LEU A 26 -5.71 5.60 -4.99
N GLU A 27 -5.12 6.13 -6.06
CA GLU A 27 -4.90 7.57 -6.23
C GLU A 27 -6.21 8.35 -6.31
N SER A 28 -7.20 7.87 -7.07
CA SER A 28 -8.51 8.51 -7.19
C SER A 28 -9.27 8.57 -5.85
N LEU A 29 -9.16 7.50 -5.06
CA LEU A 29 -9.86 7.41 -3.77
C LEU A 29 -9.22 8.30 -2.69
N ARG A 30 -7.91 8.58 -2.79
CA ARG A 30 -7.24 9.57 -1.93
C ARG A 30 -7.80 10.99 -2.08
N GLN A 31 -8.40 11.32 -3.23
CA GLN A 31 -8.99 12.65 -3.47
C GLN A 31 -10.32 12.85 -2.73
N GLN A 32 -10.91 11.80 -2.15
CA GLN A 32 -12.25 11.83 -1.54
C GLN A 32 -12.22 12.01 -0.01
N ASP A 33 -11.22 12.68 0.56
CA ASP A 33 -11.02 12.84 2.02
C ASP A 33 -11.04 11.51 2.82
N ARG A 34 -10.69 10.40 2.15
CA ARG A 34 -10.64 9.07 2.75
C ARG A 34 -9.19 8.64 2.98
N LEU A 35 -8.89 8.18 4.19
CA LEU A 35 -7.62 7.53 4.49
C LEU A 35 -7.59 6.13 3.88
N ILE A 36 -6.54 5.81 3.13
CA ILE A 36 -6.37 4.50 2.51
C ILE A 36 -5.02 3.93 2.92
N GLY A 37 -5.06 2.76 3.56
CA GLY A 37 -3.88 1.97 3.88
C GLY A 37 -3.81 0.74 2.97
N VAL A 38 -2.63 0.45 2.44
CA VAL A 38 -2.38 -0.73 1.62
C VAL A 38 -1.28 -1.55 2.29
N ILE A 39 -1.55 -2.82 2.54
CA ILE A 39 -0.60 -3.81 3.03
C ILE A 39 -0.28 -4.72 1.85
N THR A 40 0.99 -4.73 1.44
CA THR A 40 1.45 -5.47 0.27
C THR A 40 2.92 -5.82 0.41
N HIS A 41 3.29 -6.99 -0.07
CA HIS A 41 4.68 -7.39 -0.28
C HIS A 41 5.19 -7.05 -1.70
N ILE A 42 4.37 -6.42 -2.55
CA ILE A 42 4.71 -6.12 -3.95
C ILE A 42 5.44 -4.78 -4.05
N PRO A 43 6.72 -4.76 -4.46
CA PRO A 43 7.51 -3.53 -4.52
C PRO A 43 6.91 -2.48 -5.47
N ALA A 44 6.44 -2.91 -6.65
CA ALA A 44 5.89 -2.03 -7.67
C ALA A 44 4.64 -1.26 -7.22
N LEU A 45 3.88 -1.77 -6.25
CA LEU A 45 2.75 -1.06 -5.65
C LEU A 45 3.22 -0.11 -4.54
N ALA A 46 4.16 -0.56 -3.70
CA ALA A 46 4.70 0.25 -2.60
C ALA A 46 5.42 1.51 -3.12
N GLU A 47 6.24 1.39 -4.17
CA GLU A 47 7.02 2.48 -4.76
C GLU A 47 6.17 3.65 -5.29
N ARG A 48 4.88 3.41 -5.58
CA ARG A 48 3.96 4.43 -6.07
C ARG A 48 3.23 5.18 -4.96
N LEU A 49 3.30 4.69 -3.73
CA LEU A 49 2.68 5.34 -2.57
C LEU A 49 3.67 6.32 -1.92
N PRO A 50 3.24 7.55 -1.59
CA PRO A 50 4.15 8.60 -1.11
C PRO A 50 4.62 8.39 0.32
N THR A 51 3.90 7.58 1.11
CA THR A 51 4.27 7.29 2.50
C THR A 51 4.22 5.80 2.69
N GLN A 52 5.32 5.24 3.20
CA GLN A 52 5.51 3.82 3.34
C GLN A 52 5.91 3.52 4.78
N VAL A 53 5.31 2.47 5.35
CA VAL A 53 5.78 1.85 6.58
C VAL A 53 6.41 0.53 6.20
N LYS A 54 7.74 0.50 6.13
CA LYS A 54 8.50 -0.70 5.79
C LYS A 54 8.63 -1.59 7.02
N VAL A 55 8.29 -2.86 6.85
CA VAL A 55 8.37 -3.88 7.91
C VAL A 55 9.54 -4.81 7.61
N TYR A 56 10.51 -4.86 8.51
CA TYR A 56 11.67 -5.74 8.42
C TYR A 56 11.57 -6.84 9.46
N LYS A 57 11.61 -8.10 9.02
CA LYS A 57 11.61 -9.27 9.91
C LYS A 57 13.05 -9.57 10.35
N SER A 58 13.24 -9.85 11.64
CA SER A 58 14.51 -10.29 12.22
C SER A 58 14.28 -11.40 13.26
N PRO A 59 15.31 -12.17 13.66
CA PRO A 59 15.19 -13.17 14.71
C PRO A 59 14.71 -12.59 16.06
N GLU A 60 14.99 -11.32 16.34
CA GLU A 60 14.61 -10.62 17.57
C GLU A 60 13.19 -10.03 17.51
N GLY A 61 12.52 -10.11 16.35
CA GLY A 61 11.19 -9.56 16.10
C GLY A 61 11.12 -8.72 14.83
N SER A 62 10.04 -7.96 14.66
CA SER A 62 9.86 -7.07 13.50
C SER A 62 10.25 -5.63 13.85
N ARG A 63 10.97 -4.97 12.95
CA ARG A 63 11.28 -3.53 12.98
C ARG A 63 10.43 -2.79 11.96
N LEU A 64 10.04 -1.56 12.29
CA LEU A 64 9.38 -0.63 11.38
C LEU A 64 10.32 0.50 10.99
N GLU A 65 10.21 0.96 9.75
CA GLU A 65 10.82 2.19 9.25
C GLU A 65 9.76 2.98 8.48
N VAL A 66 9.65 4.27 8.77
CA VAL A 66 8.70 5.15 8.09
C VAL A 66 9.47 5.99 7.08
N GLU A 67 9.08 5.88 5.82
CA GLU A 67 9.60 6.69 4.73
C GLU A 67 8.46 7.55 4.16
N ALA A 68 8.71 8.85 4.04
CA ALA A 68 7.84 9.79 3.35
C ALA A 68 8.63 10.42 2.21
N LEU A 69 8.10 10.31 0.99
CA LEU A 69 8.56 11.01 -0.21
C LEU A 69 8.04 12.45 -0.22
#